data_AF-A0AAV9G700-F1
#
_entry.id   AF-A0AAV9G700-F1
#
_cell.length_a   1.000
_cell.length_b   1.000
_cell.length_c   1.000
_cell.angle_alpha   90.00
_cell.angle_beta   90.00
_cell.angle_gamma   90.00
#
_symmetry.space_group_name_H-M   'P 1'
#
loop_
_entity.id
_entity.type
_entity.pdbx_description
1 polymer ?
#
loop_
_entity_poly.entity_id
_entity_poly.type
_entity_poly.pdbx_seq_one_letter_code
_entity_poly.pdbx_strand_id
1 'polypeptide(L)'
;MESTLSMAFCVQMYNLADRNMVPALKDITKVHFKAAIKSGWATDDFLLVVADVYKLTPEADRGLRDLVVDISHANLEELTANARFRRLIVEIPQFYSDMSIAQAIAPKTLSRDKGDGGCTERYRCPNCATTNRLTWNTGVYFYCVRCGVKRSDWGSYRL
;
A
#
# COMPACT_ATOMS: atom_id res chain seq x y z
N MET A 1 -25.75 19.09 -4.44
CA MET A 1 -25.26 18.15 -3.43
C MET A 1 -24.74 16.94 -4.21
N GLU A 2 -23.43 16.86 -4.46
CA GLU A 2 -22.87 15.68 -5.12
C GLU A 2 -23.06 14.48 -4.20
N SER A 3 -23.79 13.47 -4.67
CA SER A 3 -23.93 12.20 -3.95
C SER A 3 -22.56 11.53 -3.89
N THR A 4 -21.96 11.47 -2.70
CA THR A 4 -20.71 10.74 -2.50
C THR A 4 -21.01 9.25 -2.57
N LEU A 5 -20.43 8.56 -3.55
CA LEU A 5 -20.52 7.10 -3.68
C LEU A 5 -19.96 6.43 -2.41
N SER A 6 -20.61 5.37 -1.94
CA SER A 6 -20.09 4.60 -0.80
C SER A 6 -18.81 3.84 -1.19
N MET A 7 -17.98 3.55 -0.19
CA MET A 7 -16.75 2.78 -0.37
C MET A 7 -17.03 1.42 -1.04
N ALA A 8 -18.02 0.68 -0.53
CA ALA A 8 -18.42 -0.62 -1.08
C ALA A 8 -18.89 -0.52 -2.54
N PHE A 9 -19.72 0.49 -2.87
CA PHE A 9 -20.18 0.69 -4.24
C PHE A 9 -19.02 0.97 -5.20
N CYS A 10 -18.04 1.77 -4.77
CA CYS A 10 -16.85 2.02 -5.57
C CYS A 10 -16.02 0.74 -5.82
N VAL A 11 -15.86 -0.14 -4.82
CA VAL A 11 -15.15 -1.41 -5.04
C VAL A 11 -15.86 -2.28 -6.09
N GLN A 12 -17.18 -2.38 -6.01
CA GLN A 12 -17.97 -3.16 -6.97
C GLN A 12 -17.90 -2.57 -8.38
N MET A 13 -18.06 -1.25 -8.50
CA MET A 13 -17.93 -0.55 -9.78
C MET A 13 -16.54 -0.68 -10.38
N TYR A 14 -15.49 -0.61 -9.56
CA TYR A 14 -14.11 -0.75 -10.02
C TYR A 14 -13.86 -2.14 -10.58
N ASN A 15 -14.32 -3.18 -9.87
CA ASN A 15 -14.25 -4.56 -10.33
C ASN A 15 -15.05 -4.77 -11.64
N LEU A 16 -16.26 -4.21 -11.71
CA LEU A 16 -17.09 -4.28 -12.92
C LEU A 16 -16.42 -3.59 -14.11
N ALA A 17 -15.84 -2.40 -13.91
CA ALA A 17 -15.13 -1.67 -14.94
C ALA A 17 -13.90 -2.43 -15.45
N ASP A 18 -13.17 -3.10 -14.56
CA ASP A 18 -12.04 -3.95 -14.90
C ASP A 18 -12.46 -5.16 -15.75
N ARG A 19 -13.50 -5.89 -15.32
CA ARG A 19 -14.02 -7.05 -16.05
C ARG A 19 -14.53 -6.71 -17.45
N ASN A 20 -15.08 -5.51 -17.62
CA ASN A 20 -15.59 -5.05 -18.92
C ASN A 20 -14.56 -4.24 -19.72
N MET A 21 -13.31 -4.15 -19.24
CA MET A 21 -12.23 -3.41 -19.90
C MET A 21 -12.63 -1.97 -20.24
N VAL A 22 -13.19 -1.24 -19.27
CA VAL A 22 -13.56 0.18 -19.39
C VAL A 22 -12.63 1.02 -18.50
N PRO A 23 -11.42 1.39 -18.97
CA PRO A 23 -10.41 2.03 -18.11
C PRO A 23 -10.87 3.38 -17.54
N ALA A 24 -11.57 4.19 -18.33
CA ALA A 24 -12.06 5.50 -17.87
C ALA A 24 -13.00 5.37 -16.66
N LEU A 25 -13.86 4.34 -16.65
CA LEU A 25 -14.75 4.09 -15.52
C LEU A 25 -13.99 3.61 -14.30
N LYS A 26 -12.98 2.74 -14.51
CA LYS A 26 -12.08 2.25 -13.46
C LYS A 26 -11.34 3.40 -12.78
N ASP A 27 -10.82 4.34 -13.57
CA ASP A 27 -10.10 5.53 -13.08
C ASP A 27 -11.01 6.49 -12.31
N ILE A 28 -12.18 6.82 -12.86
CA ILE A 28 -13.17 7.67 -12.17
C ILE A 28 -13.60 7.03 -10.85
N THR A 29 -13.87 5.73 -10.85
CA THR A 29 -14.27 5.00 -9.65
C THR A 29 -13.17 5.01 -8.59
N LYS A 30 -11.90 4.88 -9.00
CA LYS A 30 -10.75 5.00 -8.08
C LYS A 30 -10.68 6.38 -7.41
N VAL A 31 -10.99 7.45 -8.13
CA VAL A 31 -11.03 8.82 -7.58
C VAL A 31 -12.13 8.94 -6.51
N HIS A 32 -13.34 8.45 -6.81
CA HIS A 32 -14.43 8.44 -5.83
C HIS A 32 -14.13 7.56 -4.62
N PHE A 33 -13.55 6.38 -4.84
CA PHE A 33 -13.11 5.51 -3.75
C PHE A 33 -12.14 6.22 -2.82
N LYS A 34 -11.11 6.88 -3.39
CA LYS A 34 -10.12 7.65 -2.63
C LYS A 34 -10.77 8.73 -1.77
N ALA A 35 -11.79 9.42 -2.28
CA ALA A 35 -12.54 10.42 -1.51
C ALA A 35 -13.33 9.75 -0.37
N ALA A 36 -14.06 8.67 -0.67
CA ALA A 36 -14.89 7.95 0.29
C ALA A 36 -14.09 7.34 1.45
N ILE A 37 -12.95 6.69 1.17
CA ILE A 37 -12.10 6.11 2.22
C ILE A 37 -11.42 7.19 3.08
N LYS A 38 -11.12 8.36 2.52
CA LYS A 38 -10.54 9.48 3.29
C LYS A 38 -11.51 10.02 4.35
N SER A 39 -12.81 10.03 4.04
CA SER A 39 -13.84 10.43 5.01
C SER A 39 -14.32 9.28 5.91
N GLY A 40 -14.24 8.04 5.42
CA GLY A 40 -14.90 6.89 6.03
C GLY A 40 -13.98 5.88 6.72
N TRP A 41 -12.67 6.13 6.81
CA TRP A 41 -11.71 5.14 7.35
C TRP A 41 -11.98 4.71 8.80
N ALA A 42 -12.59 5.59 9.61
CA ALA A 42 -12.87 5.33 11.03
C ALA A 42 -14.14 4.50 11.27
N THR A 43 -14.84 4.08 10.21
CA THR A 43 -16.05 3.25 10.32
C THR A 43 -15.75 1.77 10.15
N ASP A 44 -16.61 0.91 10.67
CA ASP A 44 -16.50 -0.54 10.45
C ASP A 44 -16.61 -0.92 8.96
N ASP A 45 -17.31 -0.12 8.15
CA ASP A 45 -17.44 -0.31 6.70
C ASP A 45 -16.08 -0.28 6.00
N PHE A 46 -15.14 0.54 6.50
CA PHE A 46 -13.77 0.56 5.95
C PHE A 46 -13.12 -0.82 6.04
N LEU A 47 -13.25 -1.50 7.18
CA LEU A 47 -12.64 -2.83 7.39
C LEU A 47 -13.23 -3.89 6.46
N LEU A 48 -14.55 -3.85 6.24
CA LEU A 48 -15.24 -4.72 5.28
C LEU A 48 -14.75 -4.45 3.86
N VAL A 49 -14.59 -3.18 3.51
CA VAL A 49 -14.10 -2.75 2.21
C VAL A 49 -12.65 -3.14 1.97
N VAL A 50 -11.77 -3.11 2.98
CA VAL A 50 -10.41 -3.64 2.84
C VAL A 50 -10.46 -5.12 2.46
N ALA A 51 -11.31 -5.92 3.13
CA ALA A 51 -11.47 -7.32 2.77
C ALA A 51 -11.97 -7.51 1.33
N ASP A 52 -12.98 -6.74 0.92
CA ASP A 52 -13.50 -6.78 -0.45
C ASP A 52 -12.46 -6.35 -1.49
N VAL A 53 -11.65 -5.33 -1.21
CA VAL A 53 -10.56 -4.90 -2.11
C VAL A 53 -9.60 -6.06 -2.35
N TYR A 54 -9.13 -6.75 -1.30
CA TYR A 54 -8.18 -7.86 -1.45
C TYR A 54 -8.82 -9.11 -2.10
N LYS A 55 -10.13 -9.30 -1.95
CA LYS A 55 -10.89 -10.37 -2.59
C LYS A 55 -11.16 -10.10 -4.07
N LEU A 56 -11.49 -8.86 -4.43
CA LEU A 56 -12.01 -8.49 -5.75
C LEU A 56 -10.98 -7.90 -6.69
N THR A 57 -9.83 -7.43 -6.18
CA THR A 57 -8.74 -6.93 -7.03
C THR A 57 -7.59 -7.93 -7.03
N PRO A 58 -7.09 -8.40 -8.19
CA PRO A 58 -5.91 -9.25 -8.26
C PRO A 58 -4.66 -8.54 -7.72
N GLU A 59 -3.62 -9.29 -7.33
CA GLU A 59 -2.37 -8.72 -6.79
C GLU A 59 -1.67 -7.74 -7.74
N ALA A 60 -1.75 -8.01 -9.06
CA ALA A 60 -1.19 -7.13 -10.08
C ALA A 60 -1.92 -5.78 -10.19
N ASP A 61 -3.19 -5.71 -9.78
CA ASP A 61 -3.95 -4.47 -9.75
C ASP A 61 -3.77 -3.76 -8.41
N ARG A 62 -2.81 -2.85 -8.39
CA ARG A 62 -2.47 -2.07 -7.19
C ARG A 62 -3.39 -0.89 -6.92
N GLY A 63 -4.36 -0.62 -7.79
CA GLY A 63 -5.14 0.61 -7.78
C GLY A 63 -5.88 0.87 -6.46
N LEU A 64 -6.73 -0.06 -6.02
CA LEU A 64 -7.45 0.07 -4.74
C LEU A 64 -6.63 -0.45 -3.56
N ARG A 65 -5.77 -1.46 -3.77
CA ARG A 65 -4.92 -2.06 -2.72
C ARG A 65 -3.97 -1.04 -2.10
N ASP A 66 -3.30 -0.24 -2.93
CA ASP A 66 -2.40 0.80 -2.43
C ASP A 66 -3.18 1.89 -1.68
N LEU A 67 -4.39 2.25 -2.13
CA LEU A 67 -5.21 3.25 -1.45
C LEU A 67 -5.64 2.83 -0.04
N VAL A 68 -6.07 1.57 0.15
CA VAL A 68 -6.45 1.09 1.49
C VAL A 68 -5.24 0.94 2.41
N VAL A 69 -4.07 0.60 1.86
CA VAL A 69 -2.81 0.54 2.61
C VAL A 69 -2.38 1.94 3.05
N ASP A 70 -2.38 2.91 2.14
CA ASP A 70 -2.01 4.30 2.43
C ASP A 70 -2.89 4.90 3.54
N ILE A 71 -4.20 4.69 3.46
CA ILE A 71 -5.15 5.17 4.47
C ILE A 71 -4.98 4.44 5.80
N SER A 72 -4.77 3.12 5.77
CA SER A 72 -4.56 2.35 6.99
C SER A 72 -3.25 2.73 7.68
N HIS A 73 -2.21 3.00 6.89
CA HIS A 73 -0.90 3.44 7.39
C HIS A 73 -0.97 4.83 8.03
N ALA A 74 -1.66 5.77 7.37
CA ALA A 74 -1.85 7.12 7.87
C ALA A 74 -2.63 7.20 9.19
N ASN A 75 -3.49 6.22 9.46
CA ASN A 75 -4.36 6.16 10.66
C ASN A 75 -4.06 4.94 11.55
N LEU A 76 -2.84 4.40 11.46
CA LEU A 76 -2.49 3.11 12.07
C LEU A 76 -2.67 3.09 13.59
N GLU A 77 -2.35 4.20 14.28
CA GLU A 77 -2.47 4.31 15.73
C GLU A 77 -3.92 4.07 16.19
N GLU A 78 -4.90 4.72 15.54
CA GLU A 78 -6.31 4.55 15.88
C GLU A 78 -6.84 3.18 15.43
N LEU A 79 -6.48 2.75 14.22
CA LEU A 79 -6.92 1.46 13.69
C LEU A 79 -6.40 0.28 14.53
N THR A 80 -5.18 0.34 15.05
CA THR A 80 -4.63 -0.72 15.89
C THR A 80 -5.32 -0.84 17.25
N ALA A 81 -6.00 0.20 17.73
CA ALA A 81 -6.87 0.11 18.91
C ALA A 81 -8.14 -0.72 18.63
N ASN A 82 -8.61 -0.77 17.38
CA ASN A 82 -9.78 -1.55 16.97
C ASN A 82 -9.48 -3.06 16.85
N ALA A 83 -10.15 -3.88 17.65
CA ALA A 83 -9.97 -5.34 17.63
C ALA A 83 -10.36 -6.02 16.30
N ARG A 84 -11.27 -5.43 15.52
CA ARG A 84 -11.63 -5.94 14.18
C ARG A 84 -10.50 -5.71 13.19
N PHE A 85 -9.83 -4.56 13.23
CA PHE A 85 -8.66 -4.30 12.39
C PHE A 85 -7.51 -5.27 12.71
N ARG A 86 -7.25 -5.55 14.00
CA ARG A 86 -6.25 -6.57 14.39
C ARG A 86 -6.57 -7.96 13.83
N ARG A 87 -7.86 -8.34 13.81
CA ARG A 87 -8.30 -9.60 13.18
C ARG A 87 -8.12 -9.59 11.67
N LEU A 88 -8.53 -8.50 11.00
CA LEU A 88 -8.39 -8.32 9.56
C LEU A 88 -6.94 -8.51 9.08
N ILE A 89 -5.97 -7.97 9.83
CA ILE A 89 -4.54 -8.13 9.54
C ILE A 89 -4.11 -9.61 9.54
N VAL A 90 -4.67 -10.42 10.44
CA VAL A 90 -4.37 -11.85 10.54
C VAL A 90 -5.11 -12.64 9.45
N GLU A 91 -6.36 -12.29 9.18
CA GLU A 91 -7.22 -12.96 8.20
C GLU A 91 -6.80 -12.69 6.74
N ILE A 92 -6.12 -11.57 6.49
CA ILE A 92 -5.67 -11.16 5.16
C ILE A 92 -4.15 -10.92 5.17
N PRO A 93 -3.34 -11.99 5.09
CA PRO A 93 -1.88 -11.88 5.12
C PRO A 93 -1.30 -10.98 4.04
N GLN A 94 -1.94 -10.92 2.85
CA GLN A 94 -1.51 -10.05 1.76
C GLN A 94 -1.64 -8.57 2.13
N PHE A 95 -2.69 -8.20 2.87
CA PHE A 95 -2.86 -6.83 3.36
C PHE A 95 -1.79 -6.48 4.40
N TYR A 96 -1.51 -7.38 5.34
CA TYR A 96 -0.41 -7.19 6.29
C TYR A 96 0.95 -7.06 5.61
N SER A 97 1.21 -7.88 4.60
CA SER A 97 2.44 -7.81 3.79
C SER A 97 2.57 -6.44 3.12
N ASP A 98 1.51 -5.97 2.45
CA ASP A 98 1.51 -4.68 1.78
C ASP A 98 1.69 -3.50 2.76
N MET A 99 1.06 -3.57 3.95
CA MET A 99 1.26 -2.61 5.05
C MET A 99 2.71 -2.58 5.53
N SER A 100 3.31 -3.76 5.72
CA SER A 100 4.71 -3.90 6.17
C SER A 100 5.69 -3.35 5.13
N ILE A 101 5.42 -3.61 3.84
CA ILE A 101 6.19 -3.07 2.72
C ILE A 101 6.07 -1.54 2.68
N ALA A 102 4.86 -1.00 2.80
CA ALA A 102 4.62 0.45 2.82
C ALA A 102 5.40 1.13 3.96
N GLN A 103 5.40 0.52 5.14
CA GLN A 103 6.17 0.99 6.30
C GLN A 103 7.69 0.96 6.06
N ALA A 104 8.21 -0.07 5.36
CA ALA A 104 9.63 -0.21 5.08
C ALA A 104 10.14 0.83 4.06
N ILE A 105 9.29 1.24 3.11
CA ILE A 105 9.66 2.19 2.05
C ILE A 105 9.36 3.65 2.41
N ALA A 106 8.46 3.90 3.38
CA ALA A 106 8.10 5.23 3.83
C ALA A 106 9.34 6.03 4.30
N PRO A 107 9.41 7.35 4.04
CA PRO A 107 10.43 8.18 4.63
C PRO A 107 10.25 8.21 6.14
N LYS A 108 11.31 7.84 6.90
CA LYS A 108 11.33 8.04 8.35
C LYS A 108 11.20 9.54 8.61
N THR A 109 10.08 9.98 9.18
CA THR A 109 9.88 11.36 9.66
C THR A 109 10.50 11.61 11.04
N LEU A 110 11.22 10.65 11.60
CA LEU A 110 11.96 10.83 12.84
C LEU A 110 13.35 11.41 12.55
N SER A 111 13.43 12.73 12.48
CA SER A 111 14.66 13.45 12.73
C SER A 111 14.94 13.45 14.23
N ARG A 112 15.89 12.64 14.70
CA ARG A 112 16.93 13.10 15.64
C ARG A 112 18.09 12.12 15.68
N ASP A 113 19.25 12.66 15.35
CA ASP A 113 20.56 12.03 15.37
C ASP A 113 20.85 11.25 16.65
N LYS A 114 21.36 10.02 16.48
CA LYS A 114 22.54 9.52 17.19
C LYS A 114 23.24 8.45 16.33
N GLY A 115 24.28 8.89 15.61
CA GLY A 115 25.55 8.16 15.53
C GLY A 115 25.58 6.74 14.97
N ASP A 116 25.04 6.51 13.77
CA ASP A 116 25.57 5.44 12.92
C ASP A 116 25.61 5.92 11.46
N GLY A 117 26.78 5.83 10.83
CA GLY A 117 27.13 6.43 9.54
C GLY A 117 26.49 5.77 8.32
N GLY A 118 25.28 5.23 8.46
CA GLY A 118 24.55 4.56 7.38
C GLY A 118 23.78 5.55 6.50
N CYS A 119 24.37 5.96 5.38
CA CYS A 119 23.63 6.64 4.31
C CYS A 119 22.49 5.74 3.83
N THR A 120 21.25 6.11 4.18
CA THR A 120 20.06 5.39 3.76
C THR A 120 19.62 5.90 2.39
N GLU A 121 19.94 5.13 1.35
CA GLU A 121 19.72 5.53 -0.05
C GLU A 121 18.44 4.90 -0.63
N ARG A 122 17.90 5.52 -1.68
CA ARG A 122 16.72 5.04 -2.39
C ARG A 122 17.14 4.37 -3.70
N TYR A 123 16.50 3.26 -4.02
CA TYR A 123 16.79 2.48 -5.22
C TYR A 123 15.51 2.01 -5.88
N ARG A 124 15.43 2.05 -7.20
CA ARG A 124 14.27 1.54 -7.95
C ARG A 124 14.50 0.10 -8.37
N CYS A 125 13.68 -0.81 -7.87
CA CYS A 125 13.78 -2.23 -8.24
C CYS A 125 13.56 -2.40 -9.75
N PRO A 126 14.48 -3.01 -10.49
CA PRO A 126 14.31 -3.24 -11.93
C PRO A 126 13.26 -4.32 -12.25
N ASN A 127 12.92 -5.19 -11.29
CA ASN A 127 11.94 -6.26 -11.50
C ASN A 127 10.49 -5.78 -11.28
N CYS A 128 10.24 -5.01 -10.21
CA CYS A 128 8.89 -4.61 -9.82
C CYS A 128 8.69 -3.09 -9.67
N ALA A 129 9.67 -2.28 -10.11
CA ALA A 129 9.68 -0.83 -10.02
C ALA A 129 9.55 -0.22 -8.60
N THR A 130 9.46 -1.05 -7.55
CA THR A 130 9.33 -0.58 -6.16
C THR A 130 10.55 0.20 -5.74
N THR A 131 10.34 1.36 -5.12
CA THR A 131 11.42 2.14 -4.52
C THR A 131 11.78 1.54 -3.17
N ASN A 132 12.94 0.90 -3.10
CA ASN A 132 13.49 0.33 -1.87
C ASN A 132 14.34 1.38 -1.18
N ARG A 133 14.39 1.27 0.15
CA ARG A 133 15.28 2.05 0.99
C ARG A 133 16.27 1.10 1.64
N LEU A 134 17.55 1.22 1.27
CA LEU A 134 18.60 0.31 1.72
C LEU A 134 19.71 1.11 2.40
N THR A 135 20.26 0.56 3.48
CA THR A 135 21.51 1.04 4.07
C THR A 135 22.66 0.39 3.31
N TRP A 136 23.50 1.20 2.66
CA TRP A 136 24.60 0.67 1.88
C TRP A 136 25.73 0.20 2.78
N ASN A 137 25.93 -1.11 2.82
CA ASN A 137 27.06 -1.74 3.48
C ASN A 137 27.81 -2.51 2.38
N THR A 138 29.07 -2.17 2.11
CA THR A 138 29.85 -2.78 1.02
C THR A 138 29.92 -4.30 1.16
N GLY A 139 29.53 -5.03 0.12
CA GLY A 139 29.78 -6.48 0.00
C GLY A 139 28.59 -7.41 0.23
N VAL A 140 27.35 -6.91 0.33
CA VAL A 140 26.16 -7.75 0.59
C VAL A 140 25.15 -7.66 -0.57
N TYR A 141 24.52 -8.81 -0.88
CA TYR A 141 23.34 -8.83 -1.74
C TYR A 141 22.16 -8.20 -1.01
N PHE A 142 21.42 -7.31 -1.65
CA PHE A 142 20.17 -6.80 -1.11
C PHE A 142 18.97 -7.44 -1.82
N TYR A 143 17.86 -7.50 -1.10
CA TYR A 143 16.59 -8.02 -1.60
C TYR A 143 15.61 -6.87 -1.78
N CYS A 144 14.81 -6.92 -2.84
CA CYS A 144 13.68 -6.01 -2.94
C CYS A 144 12.64 -6.37 -1.88
N VAL A 145 12.20 -5.40 -1.07
CA VAL A 145 11.21 -5.64 -0.01
C VAL A 145 9.84 -6.07 -0.55
N ARG A 146 9.54 -5.79 -1.82
CA ARG A 146 8.29 -6.20 -2.46
C ARG A 146 8.39 -7.56 -3.14
N CYS A 147 9.29 -7.72 -4.11
CA CYS A 147 9.32 -8.92 -4.94
C CYS A 147 10.42 -9.93 -4.54
N GLY A 148 11.18 -9.65 -3.48
CA GLY A 148 12.23 -10.54 -2.99
C GLY A 148 13.44 -10.71 -3.92
N VAL A 149 13.52 -9.99 -5.05
CA VAL A 149 14.63 -10.18 -6.00
C VAL A 149 15.95 -9.83 -5.34
N LYS A 150 16.88 -10.78 -5.34
CA LYS A 150 18.22 -10.65 -4.79
C LYS A 150 19.15 -10.10 -5.87
N ARG A 151 19.89 -9.04 -5.56
CA ARG A 151 20.90 -8.48 -6.47
C ARG A 151 22.13 -7.98 -5.70
N SER A 152 23.29 -8.04 -6.35
CA SER A 152 24.55 -7.47 -5.85
C SER A 152 24.83 -6.08 -6.43
N ASP A 153 24.17 -5.71 -7.53
CA ASP A 153 24.40 -4.49 -8.30
C ASP A 153 23.34 -3.39 -8.06
N TRP A 154 22.73 -3.36 -6.87
CA TRP A 154 21.74 -2.34 -6.50
C TRP A 154 22.24 -0.90 -6.69
N GLY A 155 23.55 -0.66 -6.58
CA GLY A 155 24.17 0.64 -6.84
C GLY A 155 23.82 1.25 -8.20
N SER A 156 23.61 0.41 -9.23
CA SER A 156 23.23 0.84 -10.59
C SER A 156 21.78 1.34 -10.69
N TYR A 157 20.97 1.13 -9.66
CA TYR A 157 19.54 1.45 -9.63
C TYR A 157 19.20 2.52 -8.60
N ARG A 158 20.20 3.26 -8.12
CA ARG A 158 20.04 4.37 -7.18
C ARG A 158 19.21 5.49 -7.82
N LEU A 159 18.33 6.10 -7.03
CA LEU A 159 17.54 7.28 -7.37
C LEU A 159 18.18 8.56 -6.84
#